data_AF-A0A381WB18-F1
#
_entry.id   AF-A0A381WB18-F1
#
_cell.length_a   1.000
_cell.length_b   1.000
_cell.length_c   1.000
_cell.angle_alpha   90.00
_cell.angle_beta   90.00
_cell.angle_gamma   90.00
#
_symmetry.space_group_name_H-M   'P 1'
#
loop_
_entity.id
_entity.type
_entity.pdbx_description
1 polymer ?
#
loop_
_entity_poly.entity_id
_entity_poly.type
_entity_poly.pdbx_seq_one_letter_code
_entity_poly.pdbx_strand_id
1 'polypeptide(L)'
;MKSFLIACTLFFWVALPWVFPSSASAASALHVAVNKGNVEEVKRLLSKGVNVNSLSLSGYTPLHISAGWDRRRVTGLLVIHGAKINVRSVSGWTPLHLAAGRGHVKMVKFLLGRGADPWIEDRAGRTPADLARHEFNDDLADLLDSSAASVGDLPIAPKIYFDNHLKKSDEKYFSENLKSNQIPENLSAGVLDSNKLEDSRRDLSEPSPSLDTFYKKLEDPFGTPEEDIPEFWDPFESHNRFMFNLNNALYDYFGKHVAKGYRFTVPYDVRVMIKNIITNGTMPVRLLSSLLQGDLDKSGRVIGRFLINSTVGIGGIFDVADQGFNIKPANENMTQTLGYYDVPSGPYLVLPILGPSSVRNLLGRTADVFVSPTFLLSAPFAVSSGIAAVKKTNETSFLIKTHQDLRENSVDEYTSVKDLYQQYHYFLINE
;
A
#
# COMPACT_ATOMS: atom_id res chain seq x y z
N MET A 1 1.57 -24.50 -4.12
CA MET A 1 0.52 -23.48 -4.37
C MET A 1 -0.37 -23.22 -3.17
N LYS A 2 -1.06 -24.21 -2.58
CA LYS A 2 -1.94 -23.99 -1.41
C LYS A 2 -1.20 -23.41 -0.18
N SER A 3 0.03 -23.85 0.09
CA SER A 3 0.86 -23.34 1.20
C SER A 3 1.40 -21.91 0.97
N PHE A 4 1.55 -21.50 -0.30
CA PHE A 4 1.99 -20.15 -0.68
C PHE A 4 0.85 -19.15 -0.54
N LEU A 5 -0.37 -19.56 -0.88
CA LEU A 5 -1.60 -18.80 -0.61
C LEU A 5 -1.86 -18.61 0.89
N ILE A 6 -1.62 -19.65 1.71
CA ILE A 6 -1.79 -19.56 3.18
C ILE A 6 -0.79 -18.58 3.80
N ALA A 7 0.47 -18.58 3.36
CA ALA A 7 1.48 -17.64 3.83
C ALA A 7 1.17 -16.19 3.40
N CYS A 8 0.71 -15.98 2.17
CA CYS A 8 0.26 -14.67 1.71
C CYS A 8 -0.98 -14.17 2.47
N THR A 9 -1.91 -15.05 2.85
CA THR A 9 -3.09 -14.67 3.65
C THR A 9 -2.77 -14.36 5.11
N LEU A 10 -1.77 -15.02 5.70
CA LEU A 10 -1.28 -14.73 7.06
C LEU A 10 -0.52 -13.40 7.09
N PHE A 11 0.25 -13.07 6.05
CA PHE A 11 0.88 -11.75 5.89
C PHE A 11 -0.16 -10.64 5.63
N PHE A 12 -1.26 -10.97 4.93
CA PHE A 12 -2.38 -10.06 4.66
C PHE A 12 -3.13 -9.61 5.93
N TRP A 13 -3.21 -10.46 6.96
CA TRP A 13 -3.95 -10.14 8.19
C TRP A 13 -3.13 -9.37 9.24
N VAL A 14 -1.81 -9.59 9.29
CA VAL A 14 -0.94 -8.94 10.30
C VAL A 14 -0.59 -7.50 9.92
N ALA A 15 -0.62 -7.14 8.63
CA ALA A 15 -0.24 -5.81 8.13
C ALA A 15 -1.41 -4.82 7.93
N LEU A 16 -2.66 -5.25 8.11
CA LEU A 16 -3.85 -4.42 7.86
C LEU A 16 -4.17 -3.31 8.90
N PRO A 17 -3.61 -3.24 10.12
CA PRO A 17 -3.98 -2.13 11.02
C PRO A 17 -3.34 -0.76 10.71
N TRP A 18 -2.39 -0.64 9.76
CA TRP A 18 -1.55 0.57 9.66
C TRP A 18 -1.55 1.33 8.31
N VAL A 19 -2.22 0.86 7.25
CA VAL A 19 -2.04 1.41 5.88
C VAL A 19 -3.24 2.22 5.33
N PHE A 20 -4.20 2.64 6.16
CA PHE A 20 -5.30 3.51 5.69
C PHE A 20 -5.57 4.72 6.59
N PRO A 21 -4.89 5.87 6.46
CA PRO A 21 -5.23 7.04 7.25
C PRO A 21 -6.50 7.75 6.76
N SER A 22 -7.04 7.42 5.57
CA SER A 22 -8.23 8.11 5.02
C SER A 22 -9.52 7.29 5.14
N SER A 23 -9.49 5.98 4.87
CA SER A 23 -10.67 5.12 5.05
C SER A 23 -10.77 4.51 6.45
N ALA A 24 -9.66 4.22 7.17
CA ALA A 24 -9.74 3.75 8.55
C ALA A 24 -10.02 4.88 9.53
N SER A 25 -9.62 6.13 9.25
CA SER A 25 -10.05 7.30 10.03
C SER A 25 -11.53 7.60 9.80
N ALA A 26 -12.02 7.52 8.56
CA ALA A 26 -13.42 7.72 8.24
C ALA A 26 -14.32 6.56 8.70
N ALA A 27 -13.84 5.31 8.64
CA ALA A 27 -14.51 4.15 9.21
C ALA A 27 -14.50 4.22 10.74
N SER A 28 -13.38 4.59 11.37
CA SER A 28 -13.33 4.83 12.83
C SER A 28 -14.27 5.98 13.22
N ALA A 29 -14.31 7.06 12.43
CA ALA A 29 -15.26 8.15 12.62
C ALA A 29 -16.71 7.70 12.48
N LEU A 30 -17.02 6.80 11.52
CA LEU A 30 -18.35 6.21 11.37
C LEU A 30 -18.72 5.36 12.59
N HIS A 31 -17.83 4.51 13.09
CA HIS A 31 -18.07 3.73 14.31
C HIS A 31 -18.30 4.63 15.53
N VAL A 32 -17.53 5.72 15.67
CA VAL A 32 -17.71 6.70 16.76
C VAL A 32 -19.03 7.46 16.63
N ALA A 33 -19.39 7.91 15.43
CA ALA A 33 -20.65 8.61 15.16
C ALA A 33 -21.87 7.71 15.45
N VAL A 34 -21.80 6.43 15.06
CA VAL A 34 -22.82 5.42 15.32
C VAL A 34 -22.94 5.12 16.82
N ASN A 35 -21.83 4.96 17.53
CA ASN A 35 -21.82 4.74 18.98
C ASN A 35 -22.49 5.91 19.74
N LYS A 36 -22.17 7.13 19.33
CA LYS A 36 -22.79 8.37 19.87
C LYS A 36 -24.24 8.57 19.43
N GLY A 37 -24.73 7.84 18.43
CA GLY A 37 -26.08 7.97 17.89
C GLY A 37 -26.32 9.25 17.06
N ASN A 38 -25.26 9.89 16.56
CA ASN A 38 -25.35 11.15 15.83
C ASN A 38 -25.76 10.92 14.37
N VAL A 39 -27.05 11.04 14.08
CA VAL A 39 -27.65 10.72 12.77
C VAL A 39 -27.09 11.60 11.63
N GLU A 40 -26.91 12.90 11.87
CA GLU A 40 -26.44 13.84 10.83
C GLU A 40 -24.99 13.55 10.43
N GLU A 41 -24.14 13.24 11.41
CA GLU A 41 -22.75 12.91 11.15
C GLU A 41 -22.62 11.56 10.41
N VAL A 42 -23.44 10.57 10.76
CA VAL A 42 -23.51 9.29 10.04
C VAL A 42 -23.95 9.53 8.58
N LYS A 43 -24.96 10.37 8.35
CA LYS A 43 -25.43 10.71 6.99
C LYS A 43 -24.34 11.41 6.17
N ARG A 44 -23.62 12.35 6.77
CA ARG A 44 -22.49 13.07 6.15
C ARG A 44 -21.32 12.15 5.82
N LEU A 45 -21.03 11.15 6.65
CA LEU A 45 -19.96 10.19 6.41
C LEU A 45 -20.35 9.20 5.30
N LEU A 46 -21.59 8.73 5.27
CA LEU A 46 -22.06 7.83 4.22
C LEU A 46 -22.16 8.52 2.86
N SER A 47 -22.52 9.81 2.80
CA SER A 47 -22.52 10.57 1.54
C SER A 47 -21.12 10.79 0.95
N LYS A 48 -20.06 10.65 1.75
CA LYS A 48 -18.65 10.69 1.30
C LYS A 48 -18.14 9.34 0.78
N GLY A 49 -19.00 8.34 0.62
CA GLY A 49 -18.63 7.02 0.09
C GLY A 49 -17.92 6.12 1.11
N VAL A 50 -18.08 6.38 2.42
CA VAL A 50 -17.55 5.48 3.46
C VAL A 50 -18.27 4.14 3.39
N ASN A 51 -17.50 3.05 3.42
CA ASN A 51 -18.05 1.70 3.39
C ASN A 51 -18.91 1.44 4.64
N VAL A 52 -20.22 1.28 4.45
CA VAL A 52 -21.22 1.01 5.49
C VAL A 52 -20.94 -0.29 6.28
N ASN A 53 -20.20 -1.22 5.68
CA ASN A 53 -19.82 -2.51 6.24
C ASN A 53 -18.37 -2.54 6.73
N SER A 54 -17.74 -1.38 6.96
CA SER A 54 -16.39 -1.30 7.52
C SER A 54 -16.29 -2.05 8.86
N LEU A 55 -15.14 -2.64 9.18
CA LEU A 55 -14.92 -3.32 10.45
C LEU A 55 -14.19 -2.39 11.44
N SER A 56 -14.56 -2.45 12.71
CA SER A 56 -13.82 -1.83 13.82
C SER A 56 -12.57 -2.64 14.16
N LEU A 57 -11.68 -2.07 14.98
CA LEU A 57 -10.52 -2.79 15.55
C LEU A 57 -10.93 -4.06 16.34
N SER A 58 -12.16 -4.09 16.85
CA SER A 58 -12.77 -5.22 17.55
C SER A 58 -13.55 -6.18 16.63
N GLY A 59 -13.50 -5.96 15.31
CA GLY A 59 -14.16 -6.83 14.33
C GLY A 59 -15.68 -6.66 14.22
N TYR A 60 -16.22 -5.53 14.69
CA TYR A 60 -17.64 -5.19 14.60
C TYR A 60 -17.92 -4.25 13.44
N THR A 61 -19.05 -4.41 12.77
CA THR A 61 -19.54 -3.43 11.77
C THR A 61 -20.30 -2.28 12.45
N PRO A 62 -20.51 -1.13 11.76
CA PRO A 62 -21.42 -0.10 12.22
C PRO A 62 -22.79 -0.64 12.65
N LEU A 63 -23.31 -1.63 11.94
CA LEU A 63 -24.61 -2.24 12.26
C LEU A 63 -24.59 -2.97 13.62
N HIS A 64 -23.51 -3.71 13.94
CA HIS A 64 -23.32 -4.33 15.24
C HIS A 64 -23.34 -3.30 16.38
N ILE A 65 -22.61 -2.19 16.23
CA ILE A 65 -22.54 -1.12 17.23
C ILE A 65 -23.93 -0.48 17.40
N SER A 66 -24.61 -0.16 16.29
CA SER A 66 -25.95 0.46 16.36
C SER A 66 -26.97 -0.46 17.06
N ALA A 67 -26.88 -1.77 16.83
CA ALA A 67 -27.77 -2.77 17.40
C ALA A 67 -27.52 -2.97 18.90
N GLY A 68 -26.26 -3.02 19.33
CA GLY A 68 -25.88 -3.19 20.74
C GLY A 68 -26.10 -1.96 21.63
N TRP A 69 -26.41 -0.79 21.07
CA TRP A 69 -26.71 0.44 21.82
C TRP A 69 -28.11 1.00 21.55
N ASP A 70 -29.02 0.18 20.98
CA ASP A 70 -30.40 0.53 20.60
C ASP A 70 -30.54 1.83 19.76
N ARG A 71 -29.61 2.07 18.83
CA ARG A 71 -29.58 3.28 17.98
C ARG A 71 -30.49 3.15 16.75
N ARG A 72 -31.78 2.88 16.94
CA ARG A 72 -32.74 2.52 15.87
C ARG A 72 -32.75 3.45 14.65
N ARG A 73 -32.65 4.77 14.83
CA ARG A 73 -32.61 5.75 13.72
C ARG A 73 -31.36 5.59 12.87
N VAL A 74 -30.21 5.36 13.51
CA VAL A 74 -28.92 5.11 12.85
C VAL A 74 -28.93 3.73 12.18
N THR A 75 -29.48 2.70 12.85
CA THR A 75 -29.66 1.35 12.29
C THR A 75 -30.49 1.39 11.00
N GLY A 76 -31.61 2.13 10.99
CA GLY A 76 -32.42 2.30 9.79
C GLY A 76 -31.65 2.98 8.64
N LEU A 77 -30.84 3.98 8.95
CA LEU A 77 -30.04 4.70 7.97
C LEU A 77 -28.91 3.82 7.39
N LEU A 78 -28.26 3.00 8.22
CA LEU A 78 -27.26 2.02 7.77
C LEU A 78 -27.88 0.95 6.86
N VAL A 79 -29.06 0.43 7.19
CA VAL A 79 -29.76 -0.57 6.36
C VAL A 79 -30.15 0.01 4.99
N ILE A 80 -30.62 1.27 4.93
CA ILE A 80 -30.93 1.95 3.67
C ILE A 80 -29.69 2.09 2.77
N HIS A 81 -28.51 2.30 3.36
CA HIS A 81 -27.24 2.42 2.63
C HIS A 81 -26.56 1.05 2.36
N GLY A 82 -27.28 -0.07 2.50
CA GLY A 82 -26.77 -1.40 2.12
C GLY A 82 -25.96 -2.12 3.20
N ALA A 83 -26.20 -1.84 4.49
CA ALA A 83 -25.60 -2.63 5.57
C ALA A 83 -26.06 -4.09 5.53
N LYS A 84 -25.12 -5.03 5.60
CA LYS A 84 -25.40 -6.46 5.65
C LYS A 84 -25.97 -6.83 7.02
N ILE A 85 -27.19 -7.36 7.06
CA ILE A 85 -27.94 -7.62 8.30
C ILE A 85 -27.41 -8.84 9.06
N ASN A 86 -27.05 -9.91 8.33
CA ASN A 86 -26.57 -11.18 8.89
C ASN A 86 -25.04 -11.27 8.91
N VAL A 87 -24.34 -10.13 9.02
CA VAL A 87 -22.89 -10.10 9.11
C VAL A 87 -22.41 -10.68 10.44
N ARG A 88 -21.34 -11.47 10.42
CA ARG A 88 -20.74 -12.09 11.61
C ARG A 88 -19.49 -11.33 12.04
N SER A 89 -19.37 -11.04 13.33
CA SER A 89 -18.17 -10.49 13.94
C SER A 89 -17.05 -11.55 14.03
N VAL A 90 -15.87 -11.13 14.50
CA VAL A 90 -14.75 -12.05 14.77
C VAL A 90 -15.13 -13.12 15.81
N SER A 91 -15.99 -12.82 16.79
CA SER A 91 -16.53 -13.79 17.75
C SER A 91 -17.70 -14.62 17.20
N GLY A 92 -18.07 -14.42 15.94
CA GLY A 92 -19.20 -15.10 15.29
C GLY A 92 -20.56 -14.48 15.60
N TRP A 93 -20.61 -13.36 16.32
CA TRP A 93 -21.86 -12.70 16.70
C TRP A 93 -22.46 -11.95 15.52
N THR A 94 -23.79 -11.95 15.42
CA THR A 94 -24.51 -11.08 14.48
C THR A 94 -25.04 -9.83 15.19
N PRO A 95 -25.47 -8.78 14.46
CA PRO A 95 -26.16 -7.65 15.07
C PRO A 95 -27.37 -8.07 15.92
N LEU A 96 -28.04 -9.18 15.56
CA LEU A 96 -29.15 -9.74 16.33
C LEU A 96 -28.70 -10.35 17.67
N HIS A 97 -27.55 -11.03 17.72
CA HIS A 97 -26.96 -11.51 18.98
C HIS A 97 -26.67 -10.36 19.95
N LEU A 98 -26.14 -9.24 19.46
CA LEU A 98 -25.84 -8.07 20.29
C LEU A 98 -27.09 -7.36 20.81
N ALA A 99 -28.16 -7.31 20.02
CA ALA A 99 -29.44 -6.76 20.46
C ALA A 99 -30.14 -7.68 21.46
N ALA A 100 -30.09 -9.00 21.24
CA ALA A 100 -30.69 -10.01 22.10
C ALA A 100 -29.96 -10.13 23.45
N GLY A 101 -28.64 -10.29 23.43
CA GLY A 101 -27.77 -10.33 24.61
C GLY A 101 -27.58 -8.99 25.32
N ARG A 102 -28.37 -7.96 24.97
CA ARG A 102 -28.48 -6.68 25.71
C ARG A 102 -29.94 -6.33 26.03
N GLY A 103 -30.89 -7.22 25.77
CA GLY A 103 -32.30 -7.04 26.10
C GLY A 103 -33.01 -5.97 25.26
N HIS A 104 -32.49 -5.60 24.08
CA HIS A 104 -33.04 -4.52 23.26
C HIS A 104 -34.22 -4.99 22.39
N VAL A 105 -35.37 -5.29 23.03
CA VAL A 105 -36.57 -5.85 22.39
C VAL A 105 -37.03 -5.09 21.13
N LYS A 106 -37.01 -3.75 21.17
CA LYS A 106 -37.42 -2.91 20.03
C LYS A 106 -36.44 -2.99 18.86
N MET A 107 -35.14 -3.16 19.13
CA MET A 107 -34.12 -3.38 18.11
C MET A 107 -34.23 -4.79 17.51
N VAL A 108 -34.48 -5.79 18.34
CA VAL A 108 -34.68 -7.18 17.90
C VAL A 108 -35.85 -7.26 16.91
N LYS A 109 -37.02 -6.70 17.25
CA LYS A 109 -38.16 -6.61 16.33
C LYS A 109 -37.82 -5.87 15.03
N PHE A 110 -37.02 -4.80 15.12
CA PHE A 110 -36.60 -4.03 13.95
C PHE A 110 -35.69 -4.84 13.01
N LEU A 111 -34.70 -5.56 13.56
CA LEU A 111 -33.77 -6.38 12.77
C LEU A 111 -34.47 -7.59 12.14
N LEU A 112 -35.35 -8.28 12.87
CA LEU A 112 -36.16 -9.38 12.36
C LEU A 112 -37.06 -8.91 11.21
N GLY A 113 -37.73 -7.76 11.36
CA GLY A 113 -38.54 -7.14 10.30
C GLY A 113 -37.74 -6.67 9.07
N ARG A 114 -36.41 -6.74 9.11
CA ARG A 114 -35.52 -6.47 7.97
C ARG A 114 -34.83 -7.72 7.43
N GLY A 115 -35.19 -8.92 7.90
CA GLY A 115 -34.64 -10.18 7.41
C GLY A 115 -33.39 -10.67 8.17
N ALA A 116 -33.26 -10.31 9.46
CA ALA A 116 -32.24 -10.92 10.32
C ALA A 116 -32.59 -12.39 10.60
N ASP A 117 -31.60 -13.27 10.47
CA ASP A 117 -31.76 -14.70 10.71
C ASP A 117 -31.56 -15.03 12.20
N PRO A 118 -32.60 -15.54 12.90
CA PRO A 118 -32.53 -15.89 14.32
C PRO A 118 -31.79 -17.20 14.59
N TRP A 119 -31.48 -18.01 13.57
CA TRP A 119 -30.85 -19.33 13.74
C TRP A 119 -29.32 -19.33 13.63
N ILE A 120 -28.72 -18.18 13.33
CA ILE A 120 -27.27 -18.09 13.22
C ILE A 120 -26.67 -18.35 14.60
N GLU A 121 -25.82 -19.37 14.72
CA GLU A 121 -25.09 -19.65 15.96
C GLU A 121 -23.78 -18.85 16.04
N ASP A 122 -23.40 -18.43 17.24
CA ASP A 122 -22.06 -17.88 17.52
C ASP A 122 -20.97 -18.96 17.57
N ARG A 123 -19.71 -18.58 17.87
CA ARG A 123 -18.60 -19.55 17.97
C ARG A 123 -18.73 -20.56 19.11
N ALA A 124 -19.60 -20.30 20.09
CA ALA A 124 -19.88 -21.21 21.19
C ALA A 124 -21.14 -22.06 20.91
N GLY A 125 -21.70 -22.00 19.68
CA GLY A 125 -22.89 -22.74 19.30
C GLY A 125 -24.19 -22.16 19.88
N ARG A 126 -24.18 -20.89 20.32
CA ARG A 126 -25.35 -20.24 20.93
C ARG A 126 -26.08 -19.39 19.90
N THR A 127 -27.39 -19.52 19.85
CA THR A 127 -28.26 -18.64 19.06
C THR A 127 -28.49 -17.30 19.80
N PRO A 128 -29.01 -16.25 19.12
CA PRO A 128 -29.48 -15.04 19.78
C PRO A 128 -30.51 -15.32 20.89
N ALA A 129 -31.36 -16.34 20.73
CA ALA A 129 -32.34 -16.73 21.75
C ALA A 129 -31.64 -17.30 23.00
N ASP A 130 -30.64 -18.15 22.82
CA ASP A 130 -29.85 -18.70 23.94
C ASP A 130 -29.12 -17.60 24.73
N LEU A 131 -28.64 -16.56 24.03
CA LEU A 131 -28.05 -15.39 24.69
C LEU A 131 -29.10 -14.57 25.47
N ALA A 132 -30.31 -14.43 24.93
CA ALA A 132 -31.39 -13.73 25.62
C ALA A 132 -31.83 -14.46 26.91
N ARG A 133 -31.87 -15.80 26.88
CA ARG A 133 -32.14 -16.66 28.05
C ARG A 133 -31.06 -16.53 29.12
N HIS A 134 -29.80 -16.50 28.71
CA HIS A 134 -28.68 -16.45 29.65
C HIS A 134 -28.54 -15.11 30.38
N GLU A 135 -28.83 -13.99 29.70
CA GLU A 135 -28.50 -12.65 30.21
C GLU A 135 -29.71 -11.83 30.71
N PHE A 136 -30.94 -12.09 30.22
CA PHE A 136 -32.10 -11.22 30.48
C PHE A 136 -33.34 -11.95 30.99
N ASN A 137 -34.14 -12.56 30.11
CA ASN A 137 -35.45 -13.13 30.44
C ASN A 137 -35.98 -14.01 29.31
N ASP A 138 -36.79 -15.01 29.68
CA ASP A 138 -37.41 -15.97 28.75
C ASP A 138 -38.35 -15.29 27.72
N ASP A 139 -39.03 -14.20 28.07
CA ASP A 139 -39.95 -13.48 27.17
C ASP A 139 -39.30 -13.00 25.85
N LEU A 140 -38.02 -12.60 25.90
CA LEU A 140 -37.29 -12.17 24.69
C LEU A 140 -36.81 -13.38 23.87
N ALA A 141 -36.47 -14.47 24.54
CA ALA A 141 -36.12 -15.71 23.88
C ALA A 141 -37.33 -16.31 23.16
N ASP A 142 -38.51 -16.29 23.79
CA ASP A 142 -39.77 -16.74 23.19
C ASP A 142 -40.16 -15.89 21.98
N LEU A 143 -39.86 -14.59 22.00
CA LEU A 143 -40.02 -13.71 20.82
C LEU A 143 -39.09 -14.11 19.66
N LEU A 144 -37.84 -14.46 19.97
CA LEU A 144 -36.87 -14.88 18.96
C LEU A 144 -37.27 -16.24 18.38
N ASP A 145 -37.62 -17.21 19.23
CA ASP A 145 -38.05 -18.56 18.84
C ASP A 145 -39.37 -18.53 18.04
N SER A 146 -40.35 -17.72 18.44
CA SER A 146 -41.61 -17.56 17.70
C SER A 146 -41.42 -16.86 16.35
N SER A 147 -40.51 -15.88 16.26
CA SER A 147 -40.14 -15.29 14.97
C SER A 147 -39.45 -16.29 14.05
N ALA A 148 -38.65 -17.20 14.63
CA ALA A 148 -37.91 -18.23 13.94
C ALA A 148 -38.84 -19.32 13.35
N ALA A 149 -39.97 -19.60 14.00
CA ALA A 149 -41.02 -20.48 13.50
C ALA A 149 -41.78 -19.90 12.29
N SER A 150 -41.86 -18.56 12.13
CA SER A 150 -42.57 -17.91 11.02
C SER A 150 -41.76 -17.80 9.71
N VAL A 151 -40.43 -17.98 9.77
CA VAL A 151 -39.52 -17.86 8.61
C VAL A 151 -39.46 -19.16 7.79
N GLY A 152 -39.97 -20.27 8.33
CA GLY A 152 -39.98 -21.58 7.68
C GLY A 152 -40.87 -21.70 6.43
N ASP A 153 -41.84 -20.79 6.24
CA ASP A 153 -42.89 -20.93 5.21
C ASP A 153 -43.01 -19.75 4.22
N LEU A 154 -42.02 -18.86 4.13
CA LEU A 154 -42.02 -17.82 3.09
C LEU A 154 -41.23 -18.29 1.86
N PRO A 155 -41.81 -18.23 0.63
CA PRO A 155 -41.11 -18.62 -0.57
C PRO A 155 -39.84 -17.79 -0.70
N ILE A 156 -38.72 -18.48 -0.94
CA ILE A 156 -37.41 -17.91 -1.22
C ILE A 156 -37.58 -16.79 -2.26
N ALA A 157 -37.54 -15.54 -1.82
CA ALA A 157 -37.67 -14.40 -2.71
C ALA A 157 -36.49 -14.44 -3.69
N PRO A 158 -36.74 -14.30 -5.00
CA PRO A 158 -35.70 -14.49 -6.02
C PRO A 158 -34.62 -13.42 -5.86
N LYS A 159 -33.39 -13.77 -6.25
CA LYS A 159 -32.27 -12.84 -6.45
C LYS A 159 -32.75 -11.60 -7.22
N ILE A 160 -33.00 -10.50 -6.51
CA ILE A 160 -33.15 -9.19 -7.13
C ILE A 160 -31.74 -8.73 -7.49
N TYR A 161 -31.39 -8.91 -8.76
CA TYR A 161 -30.40 -8.07 -9.43
C TYR A 161 -30.87 -6.62 -9.31
N PHE A 162 -30.07 -5.76 -8.68
CA PHE A 162 -30.19 -4.33 -8.91
C PHE A 162 -29.44 -4.00 -10.20
N ASP A 163 -30.19 -4.06 -11.31
CA ASP A 163 -29.89 -3.26 -12.50
C ASP A 163 -30.03 -1.79 -12.13
N ASN A 164 -28.98 -1.00 -12.38
CA ASN A 164 -29.02 0.44 -12.28
C ASN A 164 -29.77 1.03 -13.49
N HIS A 165 -31.10 0.91 -13.48
CA HIS A 165 -31.96 1.90 -14.13
C HIS A 165 -32.20 3.04 -13.15
N LEU A 166 -31.31 4.04 -13.16
CA LEU A 166 -31.61 5.36 -12.63
C LEU A 166 -32.68 6.01 -13.53
N LYS A 167 -33.86 6.24 -12.97
CA LYS A 167 -34.89 7.08 -13.60
C LYS A 167 -34.39 8.52 -13.66
N LYS A 168 -34.65 9.13 -14.82
CA LYS A 168 -34.25 10.45 -15.32
C LYS A 168 -34.90 11.66 -14.59
N SER A 169 -35.11 11.60 -13.28
CA SER A 169 -35.90 12.62 -12.57
C SER A 169 -35.13 13.52 -11.59
N ASP A 170 -33.86 13.25 -11.28
CA ASP A 170 -33.10 14.07 -10.30
C ASP A 170 -31.88 14.81 -10.89
N GLU A 171 -31.73 14.81 -12.23
CA GLU A 171 -30.74 15.60 -12.99
C GLU A 171 -30.95 17.13 -12.91
N LYS A 172 -31.97 17.61 -12.18
CA LYS A 172 -32.36 19.02 -12.13
C LYS A 172 -31.69 19.84 -11.01
N TYR A 173 -31.01 19.23 -10.05
CA TYR A 173 -30.42 19.95 -8.91
C TYR A 173 -28.91 20.26 -9.03
N PHE A 174 -28.19 19.60 -9.95
CA PHE A 174 -26.74 19.81 -10.14
C PHE A 174 -26.38 20.62 -11.40
N SER A 175 -27.35 20.90 -12.27
CA SER A 175 -27.16 21.72 -13.49
C SER A 175 -27.35 23.23 -13.30
N GLU A 176 -27.70 23.69 -12.09
CA GLU A 176 -28.01 25.11 -11.83
C GLU A 176 -26.89 25.89 -11.11
N ASN A 177 -25.81 25.26 -10.65
CA ASN A 177 -24.71 25.97 -9.96
C ASN A 177 -23.38 26.05 -10.75
N LEU A 178 -23.38 25.70 -12.04
CA LEU A 178 -22.23 25.90 -12.95
C LEU A 178 -22.44 27.04 -13.97
N LYS A 179 -23.50 27.84 -13.81
CA LYS A 179 -23.78 29.04 -14.63
C LYS A 179 -23.79 30.31 -13.78
N SER A 180 -22.65 30.65 -13.19
CA SER A 180 -22.35 32.02 -12.76
C SER A 180 -20.86 32.17 -12.46
N ASN A 181 -20.05 32.44 -13.49
CA ASN A 181 -19.17 33.61 -13.52
C ASN A 181 -18.44 33.64 -14.86
N GLN A 182 -18.82 34.64 -15.64
CA GLN A 182 -18.39 34.93 -17.01
C GLN A 182 -17.12 35.81 -17.03
N ILE A 183 -16.18 35.45 -17.92
CA ILE A 183 -15.55 36.29 -18.99
C ILE A 183 -14.50 37.37 -18.54
N PRO A 184 -13.45 37.76 -19.33
CA PRO A 184 -13.25 37.58 -20.79
C PRO A 184 -11.89 37.07 -21.33
N GLU A 185 -12.00 36.50 -22.53
CA GLU A 185 -11.04 36.64 -23.63
C GLU A 185 -11.07 38.06 -24.22
N ASN A 186 -9.92 38.72 -24.29
CA ASN A 186 -9.36 39.36 -25.48
C ASN A 186 -8.21 40.29 -25.06
N LEU A 187 -6.99 40.05 -25.55
CA LEU A 187 -6.20 41.07 -26.24
C LEU A 187 -5.01 40.42 -26.97
N SER A 188 -5.01 40.68 -28.27
CA SER A 188 -4.06 40.37 -29.32
C SER A 188 -2.56 40.50 -29.01
N ALA A 189 -1.80 39.62 -29.65
CA ALA A 189 -0.53 39.86 -30.37
C ALA A 189 0.48 40.87 -29.79
N GLY A 190 1.63 40.33 -29.36
CA GLY A 190 2.87 41.08 -29.14
C GLY A 190 4.07 40.14 -29.32
N VAL A 191 4.66 40.18 -30.51
CA VAL A 191 6.00 39.69 -30.86
C VAL A 191 7.03 40.28 -29.90
N LEU A 192 7.91 39.45 -29.32
CA LEU A 192 9.26 39.77 -28.78
C LEU A 192 9.84 38.44 -28.24
N ASP A 193 11.08 38.00 -28.42
CA ASP A 193 12.16 38.22 -29.38
C ASP A 193 13.16 37.09 -29.05
N SER A 194 13.52 36.25 -30.01
CA SER A 194 14.25 34.98 -29.79
C SER A 194 15.78 35.15 -29.65
N ASN A 195 16.26 36.30 -29.19
CA ASN A 195 17.68 36.70 -29.24
C ASN A 195 18.25 37.28 -27.93
N LYS A 196 17.87 36.78 -26.76
CA LYS A 196 18.58 37.07 -25.50
C LYS A 196 18.60 35.88 -24.56
N LEU A 197 19.54 34.97 -24.79
CA LEU A 197 20.33 34.26 -23.76
C LEU A 197 21.48 33.48 -24.46
N GLU A 198 22.14 34.12 -25.43
CA GLU A 198 23.52 33.84 -25.80
C GLU A 198 24.40 34.77 -24.96
N ASP A 199 24.72 34.41 -23.71
CA ASP A 199 25.77 35.06 -22.93
C ASP A 199 26.18 34.19 -21.72
N SER A 200 26.67 32.98 -22.00
CA SER A 200 27.45 32.17 -21.04
C SER A 200 28.39 31.17 -21.72
N ARG A 201 29.01 31.54 -22.85
CA ARG A 201 30.16 30.83 -23.43
C ARG A 201 31.46 31.51 -23.02
N ARG A 202 32.23 30.85 -22.16
CA ARG A 202 33.70 30.90 -21.94
C ARG A 202 33.97 30.15 -20.61
N ASP A 203 34.91 29.20 -20.46
CA ASP A 203 36.17 28.95 -21.14
C ASP A 203 36.44 27.43 -21.28
N LEU A 204 36.87 27.01 -22.48
CA LEU A 204 37.44 25.69 -22.77
C LEU A 204 38.96 25.84 -22.88
N SER A 205 39.69 25.66 -21.78
CA SER A 205 41.15 25.51 -21.81
C SER A 205 41.66 24.81 -20.56
N GLU A 206 41.54 23.47 -20.51
CA GLU A 206 42.44 22.65 -19.69
C GLU A 206 42.98 21.47 -20.53
N PRO A 207 44.28 21.14 -20.42
CA PRO A 207 44.91 20.14 -21.27
C PRO A 207 44.48 18.73 -20.86
N SER A 208 44.20 17.88 -21.86
CA SER A 208 43.86 16.47 -21.65
C SER A 208 44.99 15.75 -20.90
N PRO A 209 44.72 15.03 -19.79
CA PRO A 209 45.75 14.33 -19.06
C PRO A 209 46.33 13.19 -19.90
N SER A 210 47.65 13.02 -19.81
CA SER A 210 48.42 12.03 -20.56
C SER A 210 47.96 10.60 -20.28
N LEU A 211 48.18 9.69 -21.23
CA LEU A 211 47.80 8.27 -21.18
C LEU A 211 48.28 7.57 -19.89
N ASP A 212 49.40 8.01 -19.31
CA ASP A 212 49.92 7.52 -18.01
C ASP A 212 49.01 7.85 -16.82
N THR A 213 48.32 9.00 -16.86
CA THR A 213 47.32 9.38 -15.85
C THR A 213 46.06 8.52 -15.97
N PHE A 214 45.73 8.07 -17.18
CA PHE A 214 44.59 7.19 -17.44
C PHE A 214 44.86 5.75 -16.95
N TYR A 215 46.06 5.22 -17.16
CA TYR A 215 46.43 3.89 -16.64
C TYR A 215 46.60 3.86 -15.13
N LYS A 216 47.09 4.93 -14.49
CA LYS A 216 47.09 5.06 -13.01
C LYS A 216 45.67 5.05 -12.40
N LYS A 217 44.66 5.48 -13.16
CA LYS A 217 43.25 5.51 -12.72
C LYS A 217 42.53 4.17 -12.88
N LEU A 218 43.15 3.20 -13.57
CA LEU A 218 42.62 1.85 -13.78
C LEU A 218 43.21 0.81 -12.82
N GLU A 219 44.36 1.11 -12.19
CA GLU A 219 44.99 0.22 -11.19
C GLU A 219 44.34 0.29 -9.80
N ASP A 220 43.43 1.25 -9.56
CA ASP A 220 42.61 1.31 -8.34
C ASP A 220 41.14 1.66 -8.66
N PRO A 221 40.26 0.66 -8.86
CA PRO A 221 38.84 0.88 -9.19
C PRO A 221 38.01 1.36 -7.99
N PHE A 222 38.62 1.42 -6.80
CA PHE A 222 38.01 1.90 -5.56
C PHE A 222 39.00 2.85 -4.90
N GLY A 223 39.21 4.00 -5.54
CA GLY A 223 40.12 5.04 -5.05
C GLY A 223 40.05 5.21 -3.54
N THR A 224 41.22 5.39 -2.93
CA THR A 224 41.34 5.71 -1.50
C THR A 224 40.37 6.84 -1.12
N PRO A 225 39.54 6.66 -0.07
CA PRO A 225 38.47 7.59 0.27
C PRO A 225 39.04 8.80 1.01
N GLU A 226 39.25 9.91 0.30
CA GLU A 226 39.49 11.22 0.92
C GLU A 226 38.66 12.33 0.26
N GLU A 227 37.45 12.00 -0.19
CA GLU A 227 36.33 12.95 -0.05
C GLU A 227 35.60 12.55 1.24
N ASP A 228 35.59 13.45 2.24
CA ASP A 228 34.87 13.26 3.50
C ASP A 228 33.37 13.09 3.19
N ILE A 229 32.92 11.85 2.97
CA ILE A 229 31.50 11.53 2.80
C ILE A 229 30.82 12.00 4.10
N PRO A 230 29.91 13.00 4.05
CA PRO A 230 29.36 13.59 5.26
C PRO A 230 28.69 12.51 6.11
N GLU A 231 29.19 12.29 7.33
CA GLU A 231 28.67 11.24 8.21
C GLU A 231 27.16 11.38 8.38
N PHE A 232 26.43 10.28 8.17
CA PHE A 232 24.97 10.32 8.21
C PHE A 232 24.52 10.72 9.62
N TRP A 233 23.67 11.75 9.71
CA TRP A 233 23.07 12.16 10.96
C TRP A 233 22.21 11.02 11.53
N ASP A 234 22.72 10.35 12.58
CA ASP A 234 22.05 9.24 13.28
C ASP A 234 21.68 9.65 14.72
N PRO A 235 20.67 10.53 14.89
CA PRO A 235 20.20 10.94 16.22
C PRO A 235 19.47 9.81 16.97
N PHE A 236 19.21 8.68 16.31
CA PHE A 236 18.42 7.57 16.83
C PHE A 236 19.24 6.28 16.95
N GLU A 237 20.57 6.38 17.12
CA GLU A 237 21.47 5.22 17.07
C GLU A 237 21.01 4.07 17.98
N SER A 238 20.61 4.34 19.23
CA SER A 238 20.13 3.29 20.15
C SER A 238 18.87 2.59 19.64
N HIS A 239 17.92 3.35 19.08
CA HIS A 239 16.72 2.79 18.45
C HIS A 239 17.07 1.99 17.20
N ASN A 240 17.96 2.53 16.37
CA ASN A 240 18.37 1.93 15.12
C ASN A 240 19.13 0.62 15.33
N ARG A 241 20.03 0.55 16.32
CA ARG A 241 20.70 -0.70 16.74
C ARG A 241 19.70 -1.74 17.26
N PHE A 242 18.73 -1.33 18.06
CA PHE A 242 17.66 -2.24 18.52
C PHE A 242 16.87 -2.80 17.34
N MET A 243 16.41 -1.95 16.42
CA MET A 243 15.66 -2.37 15.24
C MET A 243 16.50 -3.20 14.27
N PHE A 244 17.79 -2.91 14.15
CA PHE A 244 18.74 -3.70 13.37
C PHE A 244 18.85 -5.13 13.92
N ASN A 245 19.04 -5.28 15.24
CA ASN A 245 19.08 -6.59 15.89
C ASN A 245 17.74 -7.34 15.75
N LEU A 246 16.61 -6.64 15.86
CA LEU A 246 15.29 -7.23 15.61
C LEU A 246 15.17 -7.73 14.16
N ASN A 247 15.61 -6.95 13.19
CA ASN A 247 15.60 -7.33 11.78
C ASN A 247 16.50 -8.54 11.51
N ASN A 248 17.68 -8.60 12.12
CA ASN A 248 18.58 -9.75 12.00
C ASN A 248 17.97 -11.02 12.63
N ALA A 249 17.31 -10.90 13.79
CA ALA A 249 16.58 -12.02 14.38
C ALA A 249 15.42 -12.51 13.49
N LEU A 250 14.65 -11.57 12.90
CA LEU A 250 13.58 -11.90 11.94
C LEU A 250 14.13 -12.52 10.66
N TYR A 251 15.30 -12.07 10.20
CA TYR A 251 15.99 -12.67 9.07
C TYR A 251 16.41 -14.11 9.39
N ASP A 252 17.04 -14.36 10.53
CA ASP A 252 17.48 -15.71 10.92
C ASP A 252 16.28 -16.66 11.10
N TYR A 253 15.20 -16.21 11.74
CA TYR A 253 14.03 -17.05 12.03
C TYR A 253 13.16 -17.30 10.80
N PHE A 254 13.00 -16.30 9.93
CA PHE A 254 12.05 -16.35 8.81
C PHE A 254 12.71 -16.04 7.45
N GLY A 255 13.35 -14.87 7.31
CA GLY A 255 13.83 -14.37 6.02
C GLY A 255 14.78 -15.32 5.29
N LYS A 256 15.77 -15.86 5.99
CA LYS A 256 16.77 -16.80 5.48
C LYS A 256 16.14 -18.12 5.03
N HIS A 257 15.17 -18.64 5.77
CA HIS A 257 14.47 -19.88 5.42
C HIS A 257 13.58 -19.70 4.19
N VAL A 258 12.86 -18.58 4.10
CA VAL A 258 12.06 -18.24 2.91
C VAL A 258 12.96 -18.07 1.69
N ALA A 259 14.07 -17.35 1.80
CA ALA A 259 15.02 -17.17 0.71
C ALA A 259 15.65 -18.49 0.24
N LYS A 260 16.04 -19.37 1.17
CA LYS A 260 16.51 -20.73 0.85
C LYS A 260 15.42 -21.55 0.17
N GLY A 261 14.22 -21.59 0.75
CA GLY A 261 13.08 -22.30 0.17
C GLY A 261 12.77 -21.83 -1.25
N TYR A 262 12.75 -20.51 -1.48
CA TYR A 262 12.58 -19.91 -2.79
C TYR A 262 13.71 -20.32 -3.75
N ARG A 263 14.98 -20.31 -3.28
CA ARG A 263 16.14 -20.76 -4.06
C ARG A 263 16.06 -22.22 -4.49
N PHE A 264 15.53 -23.09 -3.64
CA PHE A 264 15.42 -24.53 -3.90
C PHE A 264 14.19 -24.88 -4.75
N THR A 265 13.08 -24.17 -4.56
CA THR A 265 11.79 -24.50 -5.21
C THR A 265 11.60 -23.84 -6.57
N VAL A 266 12.13 -22.64 -6.76
CA VAL A 266 11.96 -21.88 -8.01
C VAL A 266 13.21 -22.05 -8.87
N PRO A 267 13.13 -22.53 -10.12
CA PRO A 267 14.29 -22.63 -11.01
C PRO A 267 15.00 -21.30 -11.21
N TYR A 268 16.31 -21.33 -11.48
CA TYR A 268 17.11 -20.12 -11.69
C TYR A 268 16.52 -19.23 -12.79
N ASP A 269 16.14 -19.81 -13.93
CA ASP A 269 15.59 -19.05 -15.07
C ASP A 269 14.29 -18.32 -14.72
N VAL A 270 13.42 -18.97 -13.92
CA VAL A 270 12.17 -18.35 -13.43
C VAL A 270 12.48 -17.20 -12.47
N ARG A 271 13.52 -17.30 -11.63
CA ARG A 271 13.94 -16.20 -10.76
C ARG A 271 14.49 -15.00 -11.54
N VAL A 272 15.21 -15.25 -12.64
CA VAL A 272 15.69 -14.20 -13.55
C VAL A 272 14.51 -13.55 -14.26
N MET A 273 13.56 -14.34 -14.78
CA MET A 273 12.31 -13.85 -15.37
C MET A 273 11.51 -12.96 -14.41
N ILE A 274 11.34 -13.39 -13.15
CA ILE A 274 10.67 -12.58 -12.12
C ILE A 274 11.43 -11.26 -11.88
N LYS A 275 12.76 -11.29 -11.81
CA LYS A 275 13.59 -10.07 -11.70
C LYS A 275 13.35 -9.14 -12.88
N ASN A 276 13.31 -9.66 -14.10
CA ASN A 276 13.10 -8.87 -15.31
C ASN A 276 11.71 -8.23 -15.33
N ILE A 277 10.65 -8.99 -15.00
CA ILE A 277 9.28 -8.48 -14.94
C ILE A 277 9.18 -7.33 -13.93
N ILE A 278 9.72 -7.53 -12.72
CA ILE A 278 9.71 -6.50 -11.68
C ILE A 278 10.48 -5.25 -12.14
N THR A 279 11.65 -5.44 -12.75
CA THR A 279 12.48 -4.34 -13.26
C THR A 279 11.74 -3.58 -14.37
N ASN A 280 11.08 -4.29 -15.29
CA ASN A 280 10.27 -3.69 -16.35
C ASN A 280 9.07 -2.92 -15.78
N GLY A 281 8.42 -3.44 -14.74
CA GLY A 281 7.33 -2.77 -14.03
C GLY A 281 7.73 -1.46 -13.35
N THR A 282 9.01 -1.29 -13.00
CA THR A 282 9.54 -0.03 -12.44
C THR A 282 9.95 1.00 -13.51
N MET A 283 9.91 0.67 -14.80
CA MET A 283 10.35 1.58 -15.87
C MET A 283 9.55 2.87 -15.99
N PRO A 284 8.22 2.91 -15.77
CA PRO A 284 7.49 4.18 -15.78
C PRO A 284 7.98 5.16 -14.71
N VAL A 285 8.37 4.65 -13.55
CA VAL A 285 8.96 5.43 -12.47
C VAL A 285 10.34 5.96 -12.86
N ARG A 286 11.18 5.09 -13.44
CA ARG A 286 12.50 5.46 -13.96
C ARG A 286 12.41 6.54 -15.04
N LEU A 287 11.44 6.41 -15.94
CA LEU A 287 11.21 7.35 -17.03
C LEU A 287 10.83 8.72 -16.49
N LEU A 288 9.89 8.78 -15.54
CA LEU A 288 9.54 10.05 -14.90
C LEU A 288 10.75 10.64 -14.15
N SER A 289 11.49 9.80 -13.44
CA SER A 289 12.65 10.22 -12.66
C SER A 289 13.76 10.82 -13.54
N SER A 290 14.08 10.20 -14.68
CA SER A 290 15.06 10.71 -15.65
C SER A 290 14.57 11.98 -16.37
N LEU A 291 13.28 12.06 -16.68
CA LEU A 291 12.67 13.27 -17.27
C LEU A 291 12.72 14.46 -16.30
N LEU A 292 12.43 14.23 -15.02
CA LEU A 292 12.52 15.26 -13.99
C LEU A 292 13.96 15.74 -13.85
N GLN A 293 14.95 14.84 -13.84
CA GLN A 293 16.37 15.21 -13.82
C GLN A 293 16.85 15.94 -15.09
N GLY A 294 16.03 16.02 -16.15
CA GLY A 294 16.37 16.68 -17.41
C GLY A 294 17.28 15.86 -18.33
N ASP A 295 17.58 14.60 -17.99
CA ASP A 295 18.44 13.73 -18.80
C ASP A 295 17.60 13.00 -19.88
N LEU A 296 17.50 13.64 -21.04
CA LEU A 296 16.74 13.12 -22.19
C LEU A 296 17.37 11.85 -22.77
N ASP A 297 18.68 11.68 -22.69
CA ASP A 297 19.36 10.50 -23.19
C ASP A 297 19.07 9.28 -22.31
N LYS A 298 19.13 9.43 -20.98
CA LYS A 298 18.67 8.40 -20.02
C LYS A 298 17.19 8.08 -20.26
N SER A 299 16.35 9.11 -20.40
CA SER A 299 14.91 8.94 -20.65
C SER A 299 14.63 8.15 -21.94
N GLY A 300 15.35 8.46 -23.02
CA GLY A 300 15.28 7.74 -24.29
C GLY A 300 15.66 6.26 -24.16
N ARG A 301 16.72 5.96 -23.41
CA ARG A 301 17.12 4.57 -23.11
C ARG A 301 16.06 3.84 -22.28
N VAL A 302 15.50 4.48 -21.25
CA VAL A 302 14.47 3.89 -20.39
C VAL A 302 13.21 3.55 -21.18
N ILE A 303 12.68 4.49 -21.96
CA ILE A 303 11.46 4.25 -22.73
C ILE A 303 11.70 3.22 -23.84
N GLY A 304 12.82 3.27 -24.54
CA GLY A 304 13.18 2.27 -25.55
C GLY A 304 13.24 0.87 -24.96
N ARG A 305 13.92 0.73 -23.81
CA ARG A 305 14.02 -0.52 -23.07
C ARG A 305 12.65 -1.04 -22.61
N PHE A 306 11.81 -0.16 -22.06
CA PHE A 306 10.46 -0.53 -21.63
C PHE A 306 9.61 -1.03 -22.79
N LEU A 307 9.63 -0.34 -23.94
CA LEU A 307 8.86 -0.72 -25.12
C LEU A 307 9.35 -2.04 -25.70
N ILE A 308 10.67 -2.22 -25.87
CA ILE A 308 11.25 -3.47 -26.39
C ILE A 308 10.93 -4.64 -25.47
N ASN A 309 11.15 -4.51 -24.16
CA ASN A 309 10.92 -5.59 -23.21
C ASN A 309 9.42 -5.89 -23.04
N SER A 310 8.54 -4.89 -23.13
CA SER A 310 7.10 -5.11 -23.04
C SER A 310 6.51 -5.76 -24.29
N THR A 311 7.03 -5.43 -25.48
CA THR A 311 6.51 -5.95 -26.76
C THR A 311 7.20 -7.25 -27.18
N VAL A 312 8.52 -7.24 -27.33
CA VAL A 312 9.31 -8.39 -27.79
C VAL A 312 9.68 -9.29 -26.62
N GLY A 313 9.99 -8.71 -25.46
CA GLY A 313 10.35 -9.44 -24.24
C GLY A 313 9.17 -10.07 -23.48
N ILE A 314 7.99 -10.17 -24.11
CA ILE A 314 6.76 -10.74 -23.53
C ILE A 314 6.41 -10.08 -22.18
N GLY A 315 6.09 -8.79 -22.19
CA GLY A 315 5.71 -8.06 -20.97
C GLY A 315 6.86 -7.88 -19.96
N GLY A 316 8.11 -7.99 -20.40
CA GLY A 316 9.30 -7.84 -19.55
C GLY A 316 9.82 -9.15 -18.94
N ILE A 317 9.34 -10.30 -19.40
CA ILE A 317 9.87 -11.63 -19.06
C ILE A 317 11.33 -11.75 -19.49
N PHE A 318 11.62 -11.34 -20.73
CA PHE A 318 12.95 -11.38 -21.31
C PHE A 318 13.51 -9.97 -21.45
N ASP A 319 14.78 -9.81 -21.10
CA ASP A 319 15.50 -8.55 -21.24
C ASP A 319 16.13 -8.43 -22.63
N VAL A 320 15.27 -8.30 -23.64
CA VAL A 320 15.67 -8.22 -25.05
C VAL A 320 16.43 -6.92 -25.34
N ALA A 321 16.12 -5.85 -24.60
CA ALA A 321 16.78 -4.57 -24.76
C ALA A 321 18.29 -4.60 -24.44
N ASP A 322 18.71 -5.31 -23.38
CA ASP A 322 20.16 -5.48 -23.10
C ASP A 322 20.78 -6.47 -24.08
N GLN A 323 20.14 -7.63 -24.28
CA GLN A 323 20.73 -8.75 -25.03
C GLN A 323 20.82 -8.49 -26.54
N GLY A 324 19.83 -7.81 -27.12
CA GLY A 324 19.73 -7.57 -28.56
C GLY A 324 20.18 -6.17 -28.98
N PHE A 325 20.04 -5.17 -28.11
CA PHE A 325 20.26 -3.76 -28.45
C PHE A 325 21.28 -3.06 -27.55
N ASN A 326 21.87 -3.76 -26.57
CA ASN A 326 22.83 -3.23 -25.61
C ASN A 326 22.36 -1.96 -24.87
N ILE A 327 21.05 -1.81 -24.66
CA ILE A 327 20.46 -0.69 -23.92
C ILE A 327 20.55 -1.01 -22.43
N LYS A 328 21.54 -0.44 -21.76
CA LYS A 328 21.79 -0.70 -20.33
C LYS A 328 20.63 -0.27 -19.43
N PRO A 329 20.39 -0.99 -18.33
CA PRO A 329 19.36 -0.62 -17.36
C PRO A 329 19.72 0.70 -16.68
N ALA A 330 18.72 1.57 -16.56
CA ALA A 330 18.82 2.82 -15.83
C ALA A 330 18.28 2.62 -14.39
N ASN A 331 18.92 3.21 -13.38
CA ASN A 331 18.65 2.91 -11.97
C ASN A 331 17.83 3.99 -11.26
N GLU A 332 17.25 4.93 -12.02
CA GLU A 332 16.59 6.12 -11.50
C GLU A 332 15.30 5.80 -10.74
N ASN A 333 15.07 6.53 -9.66
CA ASN A 333 13.83 6.48 -8.91
C ASN A 333 13.61 7.84 -8.24
N MET A 334 12.42 8.08 -7.69
CA MET A 334 12.13 9.38 -7.09
C MET A 334 13.07 9.69 -5.92
N THR A 335 13.61 8.68 -5.24
CA THR A 335 14.62 8.90 -4.18
C THR A 335 15.88 9.57 -4.74
N GLN A 336 16.36 9.13 -5.89
CA GLN A 336 17.51 9.74 -6.58
C GLN A 336 17.16 11.09 -7.18
N THR A 337 15.96 11.27 -7.76
CA THR A 337 15.51 12.60 -8.22
C THR A 337 15.48 13.61 -7.07
N LEU A 338 15.00 13.23 -5.89
CA LEU A 338 15.07 14.11 -4.71
C LEU A 338 16.52 14.43 -4.33
N GLY A 339 17.41 13.44 -4.41
CA GLY A 339 18.85 13.65 -4.20
C GLY A 339 19.47 14.62 -5.20
N TYR A 340 19.13 14.50 -6.48
CA TYR A 340 19.60 15.37 -7.57
C TYR A 340 19.21 16.84 -7.35
N TYR A 341 18.07 17.09 -6.69
CA TYR A 341 17.62 18.44 -6.32
C TYR A 341 18.04 18.85 -4.90
N ASP A 342 19.13 18.28 -4.38
CA ASP A 342 19.70 18.59 -3.07
C ASP A 342 18.72 18.47 -1.89
N VAL A 343 17.68 17.63 -2.03
CA VAL A 343 16.80 17.34 -0.89
C VAL A 343 17.61 16.53 0.12
N PRO A 344 17.71 16.97 1.38
CA PRO A 344 18.53 16.28 2.37
C PRO A 344 17.95 14.90 2.67
N SER A 345 18.83 13.92 2.95
CA SER A 345 18.42 12.56 3.31
C SER A 345 17.50 12.51 4.54
N GLY A 346 17.68 13.46 5.48
CA GLY A 346 17.12 13.41 6.81
C GLY A 346 17.84 12.38 7.71
N PRO A 347 17.29 12.08 8.90
CA PRO A 347 17.92 11.18 9.86
C PRO A 347 17.98 9.73 9.34
N TYR A 348 19.03 9.00 9.77
CA TYR A 348 19.14 7.56 9.51
C TYR A 348 18.10 6.83 10.35
N LEU A 349 17.38 5.90 9.73
CA LEU A 349 16.34 5.13 10.40
C LEU A 349 16.43 3.67 10.00
N VAL A 350 16.47 2.78 10.98
CA VAL A 350 16.28 1.35 10.75
C VAL A 350 14.85 0.99 11.11
N LEU A 351 14.07 0.63 10.10
CA LEU A 351 12.66 0.28 10.28
C LEU A 351 12.49 -1.24 10.44
N PRO A 352 11.50 -1.69 11.24
CA PRO A 352 11.15 -3.10 11.32
C PRO A 352 10.81 -3.66 9.94
N ILE A 353 11.38 -4.82 9.59
CA ILE A 353 11.20 -5.58 8.34
C ILE A 353 11.79 -4.88 7.10
N LEU A 354 11.66 -3.55 7.01
CA LEU A 354 12.10 -2.72 5.90
C LEU A 354 13.63 -2.57 5.87
N GLY A 355 14.27 -2.47 7.04
CA GLY A 355 15.73 -2.30 7.17
C GLY A 355 16.18 -0.84 7.15
N PRO A 356 17.47 -0.58 6.81
CA PRO A 356 18.03 0.76 6.66
C PRO A 356 17.21 1.64 5.71
N SER A 357 16.93 2.87 6.13
CA SER A 357 16.12 3.85 5.40
C SER A 357 16.47 5.28 5.86
N SER A 358 15.97 6.26 5.10
CA SER A 358 16.04 7.68 5.41
C SER A 358 14.71 8.34 5.08
N VAL A 359 14.47 9.56 5.58
CA VAL A 359 13.22 10.29 5.29
C VAL A 359 13.07 10.50 3.78
N ARG A 360 14.14 10.91 3.10
CA ARG A 360 14.15 11.05 1.63
C ARG A 360 13.82 9.75 0.92
N ASN A 361 14.38 8.63 1.35
CA ASN A 361 14.10 7.32 0.75
C ASN A 361 12.64 6.90 0.94
N LEU A 362 12.04 7.18 2.10
CA LEU A 362 10.64 6.88 2.37
C LEU A 362 9.71 7.73 1.50
N LEU A 363 10.01 9.01 1.36
CA LEU A 363 9.28 9.92 0.48
C LEU A 363 9.38 9.47 -0.97
N GLY A 364 10.59 9.19 -1.45
CA GLY A 364 10.83 8.71 -2.80
C GLY A 364 10.09 7.41 -3.11
N ARG A 365 10.23 6.38 -2.24
CA ARG A 365 9.50 5.11 -2.39
C ARG A 365 7.98 5.28 -2.39
N THR A 366 7.46 6.24 -1.61
CA THR A 366 6.02 6.51 -1.56
C THR A 366 5.55 7.17 -2.85
N ALA A 367 6.32 8.13 -3.36
CA ALA A 367 6.06 8.79 -4.65
C ALA A 367 6.12 7.79 -5.82
N ASP A 368 7.07 6.85 -5.81
CA ASP A 368 7.19 5.80 -6.81
C ASP A 368 5.90 4.95 -6.93
N VAL A 369 5.18 4.71 -5.83
CA VAL A 369 3.91 3.95 -5.84
C VAL A 369 2.82 4.67 -6.62
N PHE A 370 2.77 6.00 -6.59
CA PHE A 370 1.75 6.79 -7.30
C PHE A 370 1.97 6.83 -8.83
N VAL A 371 3.21 6.59 -9.26
CA VAL A 371 3.62 6.62 -10.67
C VAL A 371 3.65 5.21 -11.27
N SER A 372 3.87 4.20 -10.43
CA SER A 372 3.87 2.80 -10.84
C SER A 372 2.52 2.38 -11.46
N PRO A 373 2.52 1.51 -12.49
CA PRO A 373 1.30 0.91 -13.03
C PRO A 373 0.45 0.19 -11.97
N THR A 374 1.06 -0.23 -10.86
CA THR A 374 0.34 -0.81 -9.72
C THR A 374 -0.65 0.15 -9.08
N PHE A 375 -0.50 1.47 -9.27
CA PHE A 375 -1.44 2.48 -8.80
C PHE A 375 -2.85 2.29 -9.35
N LEU A 376 -2.96 1.72 -10.56
CA LEU A 376 -4.24 1.46 -11.24
C LEU A 376 -5.00 0.25 -10.66
N LEU A 377 -4.39 -0.50 -9.75
CA LEU A 377 -4.99 -1.68 -9.13
C LEU A 377 -5.78 -1.30 -7.87
N SER A 378 -6.75 -2.12 -7.48
CA SER A 378 -7.65 -1.84 -6.35
C SER A 378 -6.97 -1.70 -4.98
N ALA A 379 -5.71 -2.14 -4.86
CA ALA A 379 -4.92 -2.08 -3.63
C ALA A 379 -3.45 -1.79 -3.95
N PRO A 380 -3.11 -0.57 -4.38
CA PRO A 380 -1.82 -0.28 -4.99
C PRO A 380 -0.66 -0.47 -4.02
N PHE A 381 -0.83 -0.05 -2.76
CA PHE A 381 0.18 -0.27 -1.72
C PHE A 381 0.37 -1.75 -1.40
N ALA A 382 -0.72 -2.53 -1.28
CA ALA A 382 -0.61 -3.96 -0.97
C ALA A 382 0.07 -4.74 -2.11
N VAL A 383 -0.27 -4.42 -3.36
CA VAL A 383 0.38 -5.03 -4.54
C VAL A 383 1.85 -4.63 -4.59
N SER A 384 2.17 -3.35 -4.39
CA SER A 384 3.55 -2.86 -4.34
C SER A 384 4.35 -3.52 -3.19
N SER A 385 3.75 -3.73 -2.02
CA SER A 385 4.37 -4.48 -0.92
C SER A 385 4.61 -5.95 -1.28
N GLY A 386 3.67 -6.60 -1.98
CA GLY A 386 3.84 -7.96 -2.48
C GLY A 386 5.01 -8.07 -3.47
N ILE A 387 5.10 -7.13 -4.41
CA ILE A 387 6.22 -7.04 -5.36
C ILE A 387 7.54 -6.79 -4.63
N ALA A 388 7.56 -5.89 -3.65
CA ALA A 388 8.74 -5.61 -2.85
C ALA A 388 9.19 -6.85 -2.04
N ALA A 389 8.25 -7.63 -1.51
CA ALA A 389 8.54 -8.88 -0.83
C ALA A 389 9.17 -9.90 -1.79
N VAL A 390 8.58 -10.12 -2.97
CA VAL A 390 9.12 -11.05 -3.99
C VAL A 390 10.51 -10.59 -4.44
N LYS A 391 10.69 -9.29 -4.71
CA LYS A 391 11.99 -8.70 -5.07
C LYS A 391 13.04 -8.97 -3.98
N LYS A 392 12.72 -8.66 -2.73
CA LYS A 392 13.61 -8.86 -1.58
C LYS A 392 13.93 -10.35 -1.36
N THR A 393 12.96 -11.24 -1.50
CA THR A 393 13.20 -12.69 -1.42
C THR A 393 14.12 -13.18 -2.55
N ASN A 394 13.93 -12.66 -3.76
CA ASN A 394 14.79 -13.00 -4.89
C ASN A 394 16.23 -12.53 -4.67
N GLU A 395 16.44 -11.27 -4.27
CA GLU A 395 17.77 -10.70 -3.98
C GLU A 395 18.46 -11.43 -2.82
N THR A 396 17.75 -11.65 -1.71
CA THR A 396 18.30 -12.38 -0.56
C THR A 396 18.67 -13.82 -0.92
N SER A 397 17.98 -14.45 -1.88
CA SER A 397 18.35 -15.80 -2.35
C SER A 397 19.73 -15.88 -3.00
N PHE A 398 20.19 -14.78 -3.61
CA PHE A 398 21.53 -14.66 -4.18
C PHE A 398 22.59 -14.29 -3.13
N LEU A 399 22.22 -13.43 -2.18
CA LEU A 399 23.14 -12.83 -1.21
C LEU A 399 23.31 -13.62 0.10
N ILE A 400 22.75 -14.83 0.22
CA ILE A 400 22.82 -15.64 1.46
C ILE A 400 24.26 -15.80 1.98
N LYS A 401 25.22 -16.08 1.08
CA LYS A 401 26.63 -16.26 1.45
C LYS A 401 27.27 -14.94 1.88
N THR A 402 27.11 -13.89 1.07
CA THR A 402 27.61 -12.54 1.37
C THR A 402 27.12 -12.01 2.71
N HIS A 403 25.86 -12.27 3.05
CA HIS A 403 25.31 -11.85 4.35
C HIS A 403 25.93 -12.61 5.52
N GLN A 404 26.28 -13.89 5.32
CA GLN A 404 27.00 -14.67 6.32
C GLN A 404 28.45 -14.17 6.46
N ASP A 405 29.13 -13.91 5.34
CA ASP A 405 30.50 -13.40 5.31
C ASP A 405 30.61 -12.03 5.98
N LEU A 406 29.64 -11.13 5.74
CA LEU A 406 29.57 -9.83 6.41
C LEU A 406 29.50 -9.99 7.93
N ARG A 407 28.61 -10.86 8.42
CA ARG A 407 28.41 -11.09 9.86
C ARG A 407 29.62 -11.73 10.54
N GLU A 408 30.34 -12.61 9.84
CA GLU A 408 31.52 -13.29 10.39
C GLU A 408 32.76 -12.38 10.42
N ASN A 409 32.86 -11.44 9.48
CA ASN A 409 34.05 -10.59 9.32
C ASN A 409 33.88 -9.15 9.85
N SER A 410 32.66 -8.69 10.17
CA SER A 410 32.42 -7.35 10.72
C SER A 410 32.63 -7.32 12.23
N VAL A 411 33.37 -6.32 12.73
CA VAL A 411 33.51 -6.03 14.17
C VAL A 411 32.21 -5.47 14.75
N ASP A 412 31.54 -4.58 14.02
CA ASP A 412 30.20 -4.07 14.33
C ASP A 412 29.34 -4.08 13.06
N GLU A 413 28.52 -5.12 12.94
CA GLU A 413 27.65 -5.35 11.77
C GLU A 413 26.73 -4.16 11.49
N TYR A 414 26.24 -3.49 12.54
CA TYR A 414 25.36 -2.32 12.40
C TYR A 414 26.08 -1.17 11.71
N THR A 415 27.28 -0.83 12.20
CA THR A 415 28.07 0.29 11.66
C THR A 415 28.51 -0.01 10.24
N SER A 416 28.97 -1.23 9.95
CA SER A 416 29.30 -1.65 8.58
C SER A 416 28.11 -1.53 7.62
N VAL A 417 26.90 -1.92 8.03
CA VAL A 417 25.70 -1.78 7.19
C VAL A 417 25.28 -0.32 7.04
N LYS A 418 25.41 0.51 8.09
CA LYS A 418 25.15 1.96 8.03
C LYS A 418 26.08 2.63 7.01
N ASP A 419 27.37 2.34 7.06
CA ASP A 419 28.38 2.94 6.20
C ASP A 419 28.19 2.50 4.73
N LEU A 420 27.94 1.20 4.50
CA LEU A 420 27.60 0.67 3.18
C LEU A 420 26.33 1.33 2.61
N TYR A 421 25.32 1.55 3.44
CA TYR A 421 24.09 2.22 3.04
C TYR A 421 24.36 3.68 2.65
N GLN A 422 25.18 4.38 3.42
CA GLN A 422 25.58 5.76 3.15
C GLN A 422 26.36 5.87 1.83
N GLN A 423 27.40 5.05 1.66
CA GLN A 423 28.19 5.00 0.43
C GLN A 423 27.31 4.72 -0.78
N TYR A 424 26.46 3.68 -0.70
CA TYR A 424 25.55 3.33 -1.77
C TYR A 424 24.63 4.49 -2.18
N HIS A 425 24.02 5.18 -1.22
CA HIS A 425 23.12 6.28 -1.52
C HIS A 425 23.82 7.56 -1.96
N TYR A 426 25.07 7.77 -1.56
CA TYR A 426 25.90 8.86 -2.04
C TYR A 426 26.26 8.68 -3.53
N PHE A 427 26.82 7.52 -3.91
CA PHE A 427 27.18 7.21 -5.30
C PHE A 427 25.96 7.15 -6.22
N LEU A 428 24.80 6.72 -5.73
CA LEU A 428 23.58 6.75 -6.55
C LEU A 428 23.12 8.16 -6.94
N ILE A 429 23.59 9.20 -6.27
CA ILE A 429 23.19 10.59 -6.52
C ILE A 429 24.27 11.34 -7.31
N ASN A 430 25.55 11.06 -7.04
CA ASN A 430 26.67 11.84 -7.56
C ASN A 430 27.38 11.22 -8.78
N GLU A 431 26.77 10.21 -9.42
CA GLU A 431 27.36 9.35 -10.47
C GLU A 431 28.64 8.62 -10.01
#